data_AF-A0A164WHC8-F1
#
_entry.id   AF-A0A164WHC8-F1
#
_cell.length_a   1.000
_cell.length_b   1.000
_cell.length_c   1.000
_cell.angle_alpha   90.00
_cell.angle_beta   90.00
_cell.angle_gamma   90.00
#
_symmetry.space_group_name_H-M   'P 1'
#
loop_
_entity.id
_entity.type
_entity.pdbx_description
1 polymer ?
#
loop_
_entity_poly.entity_id
_entity_poly.type
_entity_poly.pdbx_seq_one_letter_code
_entity_poly.pdbx_strand_id
1 'polypeptide(L)'
;MRNTVKDEKIASKLSADDKKKVEDAIEAAIQWLDTNQLAEADEFEDKMKELESICNPIIAKMYQGGEGSAPMDDDIPSGGGAGPKIEEVD
;
A
#
# COMPACT_ATOMS: atom_id res chain seq x y z
N MET A 1 0.18 -3.36 -3.69
CA MET A 1 1.02 -2.15 -3.88
C MET A 1 1.46 -1.87 -5.31
N ARG A 2 2.23 -2.73 -5.98
CA ARG A 2 2.69 -2.45 -7.36
C ARG A 2 1.56 -2.08 -8.33
N ASN A 3 0.47 -2.84 -8.30
CA ASN A 3 -0.67 -2.55 -9.18
C ASN A 3 -1.36 -1.25 -8.80
N THR A 4 -1.47 -0.98 -7.48
CA THR A 4 -2.05 0.24 -6.93
C THR A 4 -1.36 1.50 -7.45
N VAL A 5 -0.02 1.55 -7.47
CA VAL A 5 0.72 2.73 -7.97
C VAL A 5 0.83 2.83 -9.49
N LYS A 6 0.48 1.75 -10.20
CA LYS A 6 0.38 1.71 -11.67
C LYS A 6 -1.01 2.05 -12.18
N ASP A 7 -2.02 2.00 -11.32
CA ASP A 7 -3.37 2.46 -11.66
C ASP A 7 -3.34 3.96 -11.92
N GLU A 8 -3.83 4.39 -13.09
CA GLU A 8 -3.77 5.80 -13.50
C GLU A 8 -4.56 6.74 -12.56
N LYS A 9 -5.67 6.27 -11.98
CA LYS A 9 -6.48 7.07 -11.04
C LYS A 9 -5.74 7.31 -9.74
N ILE A 10 -4.89 6.37 -9.35
CA ILE A 10 -4.05 6.48 -8.15
C ILE A 10 -2.77 7.25 -8.45
N ALA A 11 -2.09 6.91 -9.54
CA ALA A 11 -0.84 7.54 -9.95
C ALA A 11 -0.98 9.05 -10.17
N SER A 12 -2.14 9.50 -10.69
CA SER A 12 -2.45 10.93 -10.88
C SER A 12 -2.64 11.72 -9.58
N LYS A 13 -2.87 11.03 -8.44
CA LYS A 13 -2.98 11.63 -7.10
C LYS A 13 -1.66 11.63 -6.33
N LEU A 14 -0.64 10.96 -6.84
CA LEU A 14 0.68 10.89 -6.22
C LEU A 14 1.61 11.95 -6.83
N SER A 15 2.45 12.55 -5.99
CA SER A 15 3.57 13.34 -6.50
C SER A 15 4.53 12.44 -7.27
N ALA A 16 5.27 13.01 -8.23
CA ALA A 16 6.28 12.26 -8.97
C ALA A 16 7.34 11.63 -8.03
N ASP A 17 7.70 12.36 -6.97
CA ASP A 17 8.65 11.91 -5.96
C ASP A 17 8.09 10.75 -5.14
N ASP A 18 6.84 10.84 -4.67
CA ASP A 18 6.20 9.76 -3.91
C ASP A 18 6.01 8.51 -4.79
N LYS A 19 5.60 8.69 -6.04
CA LYS A 19 5.47 7.59 -7.00
C LYS A 19 6.81 6.88 -7.19
N LYS A 20 7.87 7.65 -7.47
CA LYS A 20 9.22 7.10 -7.64
C LYS A 20 9.69 6.37 -6.38
N LYS A 21 9.46 6.95 -5.20
CA LYS A 21 9.84 6.33 -3.93
C LYS A 21 9.17 4.97 -3.70
N VAL A 22 7.89 4.82 -4.05
CA VAL A 22 7.19 3.54 -3.95
C VAL A 22 7.69 2.55 -5.00
N GLU A 23 7.89 2.99 -6.24
CA GLU A 23 8.42 2.12 -7.31
C GLU A 23 9.80 1.58 -6.94
N ASP A 24 10.72 2.45 -6.52
CA ASP A 24 12.08 2.08 -6.10
C ASP A 24 12.05 1.10 -4.90
N ALA A 25 11.17 1.33 -3.91
CA ALA A 25 11.02 0.43 -2.76
C ALA A 25 10.50 -0.97 -3.15
N ILE A 26 9.55 -1.03 -4.09
CA ILE A 26 9.01 -2.29 -4.62
C ILE A 26 10.09 -3.05 -5.40
N GLU A 27 10.88 -2.36 -6.22
CA GLU A 27 11.98 -2.98 -6.95
C GLU A 27 13.05 -3.52 -6.01
N ALA A 28 13.44 -2.75 -4.99
CA ALA A 28 14.39 -3.21 -3.98
C ALA A 28 13.88 -4.44 -3.20
N ALA A 29 12.58 -4.46 -2.85
CA ALA A 29 11.98 -5.62 -2.20
C ALA A 29 12.01 -6.86 -3.09
N ILE A 30 11.78 -6.73 -4.38
CA ILE A 30 11.80 -7.86 -5.31
C ILE A 30 13.21 -8.38 -5.53
N GLN A 31 14.19 -7.49 -5.72
CA GLN A 31 15.60 -7.90 -5.79
C GLN A 31 16.06 -8.62 -4.52
N TRP A 32 15.58 -8.17 -3.36
CA TRP A 32 15.83 -8.85 -2.10
C TRP A 32 15.17 -10.24 -2.10
N LEU A 33 13.91 -10.37 -2.50
CA LEU A 33 13.22 -11.68 -2.58
C LEU A 33 13.92 -12.66 -3.54
N ASP A 34 14.41 -12.18 -4.69
CA ASP A 34 15.11 -13.00 -5.69
C ASP A 34 16.42 -13.57 -5.15
N THR A 35 17.09 -12.84 -4.24
CA THR A 35 18.38 -13.23 -3.65
C THR A 35 18.24 -13.93 -2.29
N ASN A 36 17.08 -13.84 -1.65
CA ASN A 36 16.82 -14.32 -0.28
C ASN A 36 15.63 -15.30 -0.23
N GLN A 37 15.51 -16.18 -1.22
CA GLN A 37 14.39 -17.15 -1.31
C GLN A 37 14.32 -18.16 -0.15
N LEU A 38 15.41 -18.33 0.59
CA LEU A 38 15.53 -19.23 1.75
C LEU A 38 15.70 -18.47 3.08
N ALA A 39 15.37 -17.17 3.10
CA ALA A 39 15.39 -16.38 4.32
C ALA A 39 14.43 -16.94 5.39
N GLU A 40 14.68 -16.58 6.64
CA GLU A 40 13.79 -16.94 7.74
C GLU A 40 12.53 -16.08 7.76
N ALA A 41 11.50 -16.56 8.45
CA ALA A 41 10.21 -15.84 8.54
C ALA A 41 10.39 -14.41 9.06
N ASP A 42 11.24 -14.23 10.08
CA ASP A 42 11.52 -12.92 10.67
C ASP A 42 12.17 -11.95 9.66
N GLU A 43 13.04 -12.44 8.78
CA GLU A 43 13.67 -11.63 7.73
C GLU A 43 12.66 -11.20 6.66
N PHE A 44 11.75 -12.10 6.27
CA PHE A 44 10.64 -11.76 5.36
C PHE A 44 9.69 -10.74 5.99
N GLU A 45 9.37 -10.88 7.27
CA GLU A 45 8.55 -9.92 8.00
C GLU A 45 9.21 -8.55 8.08
N ASP A 46 10.50 -8.49 8.38
CA ASP A 46 11.25 -7.24 8.44
C ASP A 46 11.28 -6.55 7.07
N LYS A 47 11.51 -7.31 5.99
CA LYS A 47 11.45 -6.75 4.64
C LYS A 47 10.05 -6.25 4.27
N MET A 48 9.00 -6.95 4.68
CA MET A 48 7.62 -6.54 4.49
C MET A 48 7.34 -5.23 5.25
N LYS A 49 7.71 -5.15 6.53
CA LYS A 49 7.54 -3.95 7.37
C LYS A 49 8.30 -2.76 6.80
N GLU A 50 9.51 -2.95 6.27
CA GLU A 50 10.28 -1.91 5.59
C GLU A 50 9.49 -1.34 4.40
N LEU A 51 8.96 -2.21 3.53
CA LEU A 51 8.16 -1.79 2.37
C LEU A 51 6.88 -1.05 2.79
N GLU A 52 6.18 -1.56 3.79
CA GLU A 52 4.96 -0.95 4.34
C GLU A 52 5.22 0.42 4.97
N SER A 53 6.35 0.58 5.68
CA SER A 53 6.72 1.86 6.30
C SER A 53 6.88 2.99 5.27
N ILE A 54 7.20 2.65 4.03
CA ILE A 54 7.30 3.59 2.91
C ILE A 54 5.95 3.78 2.24
N CYS A 55 5.22 2.69 1.97
CA CYS A 55 3.97 2.72 1.20
C CYS A 55 2.81 3.33 2.00
N ASN A 56 2.65 2.95 3.26
CA ASN A 56 1.46 3.31 4.06
C ASN A 56 1.31 4.84 4.25
N PRO A 57 2.37 5.62 4.57
CA PRO A 57 2.24 7.06 4.70
C PRO A 57 1.86 7.76 3.38
N ILE A 58 2.30 7.22 2.25
CA ILE A 58 2.04 7.78 0.92
C ILE A 58 0.57 7.55 0.53
N ILE A 59 0.08 6.33 0.76
CA ILE A 59 -1.32 5.97 0.54
C ILE A 59 -2.24 6.79 1.48
N ALA A 60 -1.86 6.94 2.75
CA ALA A 60 -2.63 7.74 3.70
C ALA A 60 -2.75 9.21 3.25
N LYS A 61 -1.64 9.81 2.79
CA LYS A 61 -1.66 11.17 2.22
C LYS A 61 -2.57 11.28 1.00
N MET A 62 -2.60 10.27 0.14
CA MET A 62 -3.49 10.25 -1.03
C MET A 62 -4.97 10.28 -0.62
N TYR A 63 -5.36 9.55 0.42
CA TYR A 63 -6.74 9.56 0.93
C TYR A 63 -7.07 10.87 1.65
N GLN A 64 -6.13 11.46 2.39
CA GLN A 64 -6.33 12.71 3.13
C GLN A 64 -6.30 13.96 2.23
N GLY A 65 -5.55 13.95 1.13
CA GLY A 65 -5.52 15.05 0.14
C GLY A 65 -6.75 15.07 -0.79
N GLY A 66 -7.67 14.12 -0.64
CA GLY A 66 -8.89 13.96 -1.44
C GLY A 66 -10.11 14.68 -0.86
N GLU A 67 -9.94 15.72 -0.05
CA GLU A 67 -11.05 16.49 0.49
C GLU A 67 -11.63 17.40 -0.62
N GLY A 68 -12.66 16.91 -1.32
CA GLY A 68 -13.37 17.74 -2.29
C GLY A 68 -14.44 17.08 -3.16
N SER A 69 -14.50 15.76 -3.33
CA SER A 69 -15.58 15.18 -4.14
C SER A 69 -15.80 13.69 -3.93
N ALA A 70 -16.96 13.40 -3.33
CA ALA A 70 -17.79 12.21 -3.47
C ALA A 70 -17.27 10.86 -2.92
N PRO A 71 -18.18 10.02 -2.38
CA PRO A 71 -17.83 8.68 -1.92
C PRO A 71 -17.28 7.89 -3.10
N MET A 72 -16.02 7.44 -3.02
CA MET A 72 -15.55 6.40 -3.91
C MET A 72 -16.24 5.11 -3.48
N ASP A 73 -17.30 4.75 -4.21
CA ASP A 73 -17.83 3.41 -4.41
C ASP A 73 -16.76 2.32 -4.20
N ASP A 74 -16.93 1.53 -3.14
CA ASP A 74 -16.91 0.06 -3.05
C ASP A 74 -16.03 -0.82 -3.98
N ASP A 75 -14.98 -0.34 -4.65
CA ASP A 75 -14.20 -1.21 -5.57
C ASP A 75 -12.66 -1.02 -5.51
N ILE A 76 -12.12 -0.58 -4.36
CA ILE A 76 -10.72 -0.89 -4.05
C ILE A 76 -10.75 -2.18 -3.21
N PRO A 77 -10.25 -3.33 -3.71
CA PRO A 77 -10.14 -4.53 -2.88
C PRO A 77 -9.18 -4.23 -1.74
N SER A 78 -9.76 -3.87 -0.59
CA SER A 78 -9.09 -3.70 0.68
C SER A 78 -8.66 -5.08 1.17
N GLY A 79 -7.52 -5.56 0.66
CA GLY A 79 -6.80 -6.67 1.24
C GLY A 79 -6.11 -6.22 2.51
N GLY A 80 -6.81 -6.28 3.64
CA GLY A 80 -6.26 -5.93 4.96
C GLY A 80 -7.36 -5.76 6.00
N GLY A 81 -7.59 -6.80 6.79
CA GLY A 81 -8.73 -6.96 7.68
C GLY A 81 -9.05 -5.78 8.60
N ALA A 82 -10.29 -5.30 8.50
CA ALA A 82 -11.06 -4.78 9.62
C ALA A 82 -12.49 -5.30 9.40
N GLY A 83 -12.81 -6.45 10.01
CA GLY A 83 -14.17 -6.98 10.00
C GLY A 83 -15.13 -5.97 10.63
N PRO A 84 -16.38 -5.88 10.14
CA PRO A 84 -17.35 -4.94 10.68
C PRO A 84 -17.63 -5.29 12.15
N LYS A 85 -17.57 -4.26 13.01
CA LYS A 85 -18.11 -4.37 14.37
C LYS A 85 -19.62 -4.51 14.24
N ILE A 86 -20.10 -5.73 14.39
CA ILE A 86 -21.51 -6.03 14.66
C ILE A 86 -21.88 -5.30 15.95
N GLU A 87 -22.57 -4.17 15.84
CA GLU A 87 -23.36 -3.63 16.94
C GLU A 87 -24.47 -4.64 17.22
N GLU A 88 -24.39 -5.27 18.40
CA GLU A 88 -25.47 -6.07 18.95
C GLU A 88 -26.71 -5.17 19.02
N VAL A 89 -27.72 -5.47 18.19
CA VAL A 89 -29.06 -4.94 18.38
C VAL A 89 -29.81 -5.98 19.22
N ASP A 90 -30.25 -5.52 20.39
CA ASP A 90 -31.06 -6.23 21.38
C ASP A 90 -32.31 -6.90 20.76
#